data_AF-A0A538MEG4-F1
#
_entry.id   AF-A0A538MEG4-F1
#
_cell.length_a   1.000
_cell.length_b   1.000
_cell.length_c   1.000
_cell.angle_alpha   90.00
_cell.angle_beta   90.00
_cell.angle_gamma   90.00
#
_symmetry.space_group_name_H-M   'P 1'
#
loop_
_entity.id
_entity.type
_entity.pdbx_description
1 polymer ?
#
loop_
_entity_poly.entity_id
_entity_poly.type
_entity_poly.pdbx_seq_one_letter_code
_entity_poly.pdbx_strand_id
1 'polypeptide(L)'
;MSEGEAVQVEAARIPDRDRLLQELREAGLEARAVGEVCIEVPARDAEDPSDDVLALAEDAIISIGAPFVPVKHEGTIYIRPPTS
;
A
#
# COMPACT_ATOMS: atom_id res chain seq x y z
N MET A 1 37.60 10.94 -21.27
CA MET A 1 37.13 9.58 -20.91
C MET A 1 35.96 9.82 -19.99
N SER A 2 34.75 9.53 -20.45
CA SER A 2 33.53 9.90 -19.74
C SER A 2 33.34 8.99 -18.52
N GLU A 3 33.29 9.58 -17.33
CA GLU A 3 32.80 8.90 -16.14
C GLU A 3 31.31 8.60 -16.37
N GLY A 4 30.99 7.31 -16.50
CA GLY A 4 29.61 6.85 -16.50
C GLY A 4 29.02 7.12 -15.13
N GLU A 5 28.25 8.21 -15.03
CA GLU A 5 27.43 8.52 -13.87
C GLU A 5 26.49 7.32 -13.67
N ALA A 6 26.78 6.52 -12.65
CA ALA A 6 25.92 5.42 -12.25
C ALA A 6 24.63 6.04 -11.74
N VAL A 7 23.65 6.20 -12.63
CA VAL A 7 22.27 6.53 -12.25
C VAL A 7 21.85 5.43 -11.28
N GLN A 8 21.83 5.74 -9.99
CA GLN A 8 21.18 4.90 -9.01
C GLN A 8 19.69 4.94 -9.33
N VAL A 9 19.26 3.98 -10.14
CA VAL A 9 17.84 3.65 -10.30
C VAL A 9 17.46 2.88 -9.04
N GLU A 10 17.29 3.60 -7.92
CA GLU A 10 16.43 3.07 -6.87
C GLU A 10 15.04 3.02 -7.49
N ALA A 11 14.51 1.80 -7.68
CA ALA A 11 13.13 1.55 -8.10
C ALA A 11 12.22 2.62 -7.48
N ALA A 12 11.51 3.37 -8.32
CA ALA A 12 10.82 4.59 -7.92
C ALA A 12 9.93 4.34 -6.70
N ARG A 13 10.43 4.69 -5.50
CA ARG A 13 9.64 4.68 -4.28
C ARG A 13 8.59 5.75 -4.46
N ILE A 14 7.34 5.35 -4.71
CA ILE A 14 6.23 6.28 -4.84
C ILE A 14 6.04 6.92 -3.46
N PRO A 15 6.24 8.23 -3.28
CA PRO A 15 6.12 8.90 -1.98
C PRO A 15 4.76 8.64 -1.32
N ASP A 16 3.72 8.55 -2.15
CA ASP A 16 2.35 8.27 -1.71
C ASP A 16 2.18 6.86 -1.15
N ARG A 17 2.95 5.86 -1.61
CA ARG A 17 2.93 4.50 -1.07
C ARG A 17 3.48 4.46 0.35
N ASP A 18 4.61 5.11 0.58
CA ASP A 18 5.25 5.11 1.91
C ASP A 18 4.40 5.88 2.92
N ARG A 19 3.77 6.98 2.47
CA ARG A 19 2.77 7.72 3.27
C ARG A 19 1.55 6.86 3.57
N LEU A 20 0.99 6.17 2.57
CA LEU A 20 -0.14 5.27 2.78
C LEU A 20 0.20 4.16 3.76
N LEU A 21 1.38 3.56 3.62
CA LEU A 21 1.86 2.50 4.51
C LEU A 21 1.94 2.98 5.96
N GLN A 22 2.35 4.23 6.17
CA GLN A 22 2.37 4.84 7.50
C GLN A 22 0.95 5.03 8.06
N GLU A 23 0.04 5.65 7.30
CA GLU A 23 -1.35 5.90 7.73
C GLU A 23 -2.06 4.59 8.10
N LEU A 24 -1.89 3.53 7.31
CA LEU A 24 -2.46 2.22 7.60
C LEU A 24 -1.93 1.63 8.92
N ARG A 25 -0.64 1.81 9.21
CA ARG A 25 -0.05 1.34 10.47
C ARG A 25 -0.51 2.17 11.66
N GLU A 26 -0.66 3.48 11.48
CA GLU A 26 -1.20 4.39 12.50
C GLU A 26 -2.67 4.07 12.81
N ALA A 27 -3.43 3.61 11.81
CA ALA A 27 -4.79 3.06 11.97
C ALA A 27 -4.83 1.67 12.65
N GLY A 28 -3.68 1.08 13.00
CA GLY A 28 -3.59 -0.21 13.70
C GLY A 28 -3.55 -1.44 12.80
N LEU A 29 -3.48 -1.25 11.47
CA LEU A 29 -3.42 -2.34 10.50
C LEU A 29 -2.00 -2.91 10.36
N GLU A 30 -1.89 -4.22 10.10
CA GLU A 30 -0.59 -4.88 9.87
C GLU A 30 -0.10 -4.69 8.43
N ALA A 31 -0.07 -3.46 7.93
CA ALA A 31 0.27 -3.16 6.55
C ALA A 31 1.76 -3.40 6.24
N ARG A 32 2.02 -4.04 5.09
CA ARG A 32 3.36 -4.40 4.60
C ARG A 32 3.50 -4.03 3.13
N ALA A 33 4.64 -3.48 2.75
CA ALA A 33 4.96 -3.22 1.34
C ALA A 33 5.27 -4.55 0.63
N VAL A 34 4.69 -4.73 -0.55
CA VAL A 34 4.89 -5.90 -1.41
C VAL A 34 5.38 -5.42 -2.78
N GLY A 35 6.57 -5.87 -3.17
CA GLY A 35 7.20 -5.45 -4.41
C GLY A 35 7.52 -3.95 -4.44
N GLU A 36 7.32 -3.32 -5.60
CA GLU A 36 7.72 -1.92 -5.82
C GLU A 36 6.62 -0.91 -5.47
N VAL A 37 5.34 -1.28 -5.50
CA VAL A 37 4.23 -0.31 -5.38
C VAL A 37 3.02 -0.79 -4.58
N CYS A 38 2.93 -2.09 -4.28
CA CYS A 38 1.75 -2.66 -3.64
C CYS A 38 1.90 -2.68 -2.10
N ILE A 39 0.76 -2.69 -1.42
CA ILE A 39 0.67 -2.90 0.03
C ILE A 39 -0.26 -4.08 0.29
N GLU A 40 0.14 -5.01 1.15
CA GLU A 40 -0.74 -6.04 1.69
C GLU A 40 -1.15 -5.66 3.12
N VAL A 41 -2.40 -5.92 3.44
CA VAL A 41 -2.97 -5.77 4.78
C VAL A 41 -3.67 -7.08 5.12
N PRO A 42 -3.07 -7.96 5.93
CA PRO A 42 -3.72 -9.20 6.36
C PRO A 42 -4.86 -8.86 7.32
N ALA A 43 -6.02 -9.49 7.14
CA ALA A 43 -7.11 -9.38 8.11
C ALA A 43 -6.74 -10.24 9.34
N ARG A 44 -6.81 -9.66 10.54
CA ARG A 44 -6.33 -10.30 11.77
C ARG A 44 -7.20 -11.47 12.25
N ASP A 45 -8.47 -11.50 11.85
CA ASP A 45 -9.41 -12.55 12.23
C ASP A 45 -9.85 -13.34 10.97
N ALA A 46 -9.99 -14.67 11.10
CA ALA A 46 -10.36 -15.52 9.95
C ALA A 46 -11.89 -15.64 9.78
N GLU A 47 -12.66 -15.18 10.77
CA GLU A 47 -14.10 -15.47 10.86
C GLU A 47 -15.00 -14.37 10.29
N ASP A 48 -14.67 -13.08 10.45
CA ASP A 48 -15.23 -11.95 9.66
C ASP A 48 -14.58 -10.58 10.02
N PRO A 49 -13.51 -10.11 9.33
CA PRO A 49 -12.95 -8.77 9.61
C PRO A 49 -12.52 -8.01 8.35
N SER A 50 -12.98 -8.44 7.19
CA SER A 50 -12.55 -7.84 5.92
C SER A 50 -13.17 -6.49 5.65
N ASP A 51 -14.39 -6.24 6.14
CA ASP A 51 -15.12 -5.01 5.79
C ASP A 51 -14.64 -3.83 6.64
N ASP A 52 -14.33 -4.05 7.92
CA ASP A 52 -13.71 -3.03 8.78
C ASP A 52 -12.28 -2.69 8.33
N VAL A 53 -11.49 -3.72 7.97
CA VAL A 53 -10.13 -3.51 7.44
C VAL A 53 -10.19 -2.81 6.08
N LEU A 54 -11.18 -3.11 5.24
CA LEU A 54 -11.39 -2.42 3.96
C LEU A 54 -11.77 -0.97 4.18
N ALA A 55 -12.70 -0.68 5.09
CA ALA A 55 -13.12 0.68 5.41
C ALA A 55 -11.94 1.53 5.94
N LEU A 56 -11.11 0.96 6.81
CA LEU A 56 -9.89 1.63 7.31
C LEU A 56 -8.87 1.86 6.19
N ALA A 57 -8.73 0.91 5.27
CA ALA A 57 -7.86 1.09 4.10
C ALA A 57 -8.38 2.17 3.16
N GLU A 58 -9.68 2.24 2.92
CA GLU A 58 -10.32 3.27 2.10
C GLU A 58 -10.17 4.66 2.72
N ASP A 59 -10.37 4.79 4.03
CA ASP A 59 -10.18 6.05 4.76
C ASP A 59 -8.74 6.55 4.65
N ALA A 60 -7.75 5.66 4.82
CA ALA A 60 -6.34 5.99 4.64
C ALA A 60 -6.03 6.45 3.21
N ILE A 61 -6.62 5.82 2.18
CA ILE A 61 -6.47 6.20 0.78
C ILE A 61 -7.09 7.58 0.50
N ILE A 62 -8.26 7.85 1.06
CA ILE A 62 -8.94 9.15 0.94
C ILE A 62 -8.13 10.24 1.65
N SER A 63 -7.62 9.97 2.85
CA SER A 63 -6.80 10.90 3.65
C SER A 63 -5.57 11.40 2.89
N ILE A 64 -4.87 10.51 2.18
CA ILE A 64 -3.71 10.89 1.38
C ILE A 64 -4.07 11.49 0.02
N GLY A 65 -5.30 11.30 -0.46
CA GLY A 65 -5.78 11.79 -1.75
C GLY A 65 -5.14 11.13 -2.97
N ALA A 66 -4.56 9.94 -2.80
CA ALA A 66 -3.87 9.21 -3.86
C ALA A 66 -4.79 8.14 -4.48
N PRO A 67 -4.66 7.84 -5.78
CA PRO A 67 -5.63 7.03 -6.51
C PRO A 67 -5.44 5.51 -6.33
N PHE A 68 -5.14 5.05 -5.11
CA PHE A 68 -4.98 3.63 -4.83
C PHE A 68 -6.33 2.88 -4.83
N VAL A 69 -6.28 1.59 -5.16
CA VAL A 69 -7.44 0.70 -5.22
C VAL A 69 -7.21 -0.47 -4.25
N PRO A 70 -8.03 -0.62 -3.20
CA PRO A 70 -7.99 -1.79 -2.35
C PRO A 70 -8.72 -2.97 -3.04
N VAL A 71 -8.14 -4.17 -2.93
CA VAL A 71 -8.66 -5.41 -3.50
C VAL A 71 -8.62 -6.49 -2.45
N LYS A 72 -9.79 -6.98 -2.03
CA LYS A 72 -9.90 -8.12 -1.11
C LYS A 72 -9.61 -9.42 -1.86
N HIS A 73 -8.68 -10.22 -1.33
CA HIS A 73 -8.35 -11.53 -1.85
C HIS A 73 -7.90 -12.46 -0.72
N GLU A 74 -8.59 -13.60 -0.57
CA GLU A 74 -8.24 -14.67 0.39
C GLU A 74 -7.97 -14.17 1.83
N GLY A 75 -8.80 -13.27 2.37
CA GLY A 75 -8.63 -12.73 3.72
C GLY A 75 -7.52 -11.67 3.86
N THR A 76 -6.95 -11.22 2.74
CA THR A 76 -5.96 -10.14 2.69
C THR A 76 -6.48 -9.01 1.81
N ILE A 77 -6.19 -7.76 2.17
CA ILE A 77 -6.46 -6.60 1.33
C ILE A 77 -5.17 -6.18 0.64
N TYR A 78 -5.18 -6.23 -0.69
CA TYR A 78 -4.11 -5.75 -1.53
C TYR A 78 -4.45 -4.35 -2.03
N ILE A 79 -3.66 -3.37 -1.64
CA ILE A 79 -3.79 -2.00 -2.10
C ILE A 79 -2.80 -1.79 -3.23
N ARG A 80 -3.32 -1.50 -4.42
CA ARG A 80 -2.55 -1.32 -5.66
C ARG A 80 -2.72 0.09 -6.22
N PRO A 81 -1.72 0.65 -6.91
CA PRO A 81 -1.92 1.86 -7.70
C PRO A 81 -2.94 1.58 -8.83
N PRO A 82 -3.55 2.64 -9.41
CA PRO A 82 -4.47 2.47 -10.51
C PRO A 82 -3.67 1.96 -11.72
N THR A 83 -4.09 0.84 -12.29
CA THR A 83 -3.54 0.37 -13.56
C THR A 83 -4.02 1.33 -14.65
N SER A 84 -3.08 2.01 -15.32
CA SER A 84 -3.35 2.83 -16.50
C SER A 84 -3.98 2.02 -17.64
#